data_AF-A0A524K163-F1
#
_entry.id   AF-A0A524K163-F1
#
_cell.length_a   1.000
_cell.length_b   1.000
_cell.length_c   1.000
_cell.angle_alpha   90.00
_cell.angle_beta   90.00
_cell.angle_gamma   90.00
#
_symmetry.space_group_name_H-M   'P 1'
#
loop_
_entity.id
_entity.type
_entity.pdbx_description
1 polymer ?
#
loop_
_entity_poly.entity_id
_entity_poly.type
_entity_poly.pdbx_seq_one_letter_code
_entity_poly.pdbx_strand_id
1 'polypeptide(L)'
;MKKLLILLLVLAAAYFAYQKIVVGSLSDEQKQVQVLADEFSAAKQRLAQAERSAGISGMDTTGDFDGVVHAVGTMLEKLQRLADGLTEEKAVDMADKLAEEMRAFLDRKQ
;
A
#
# COMPACT_ATOMS: atom_id res chain seq x y z
N MET A 1 21.27 9.56 10.54
CA MET A 1 19.95 9.36 11.19
C MET A 1 18.95 10.48 10.93
N LYS A 2 19.31 11.77 11.03
CA LYS A 2 18.37 12.89 10.78
C LYS A 2 17.78 12.93 9.36
N LYS A 3 18.57 12.61 8.34
CA LYS A 3 18.13 12.63 6.92
C LYS A 3 17.04 11.59 6.59
N LEU A 4 17.09 10.41 7.21
CA LEU A 4 16.07 9.36 7.05
C LEU A 4 14.76 9.72 7.74
N LEU A 5 14.83 10.33 8.93
CA LEU A 5 13.67 10.86 9.64
C LEU A 5 12.98 11.97 8.83
N ILE A 6 13.77 12.88 8.24
CA ILE A 6 13.26 13.94 7.38
C ILE A 6 12.59 13.36 6.12
N LEU A 7 13.20 12.35 5.49
CA LEU A 7 12.62 11.71 4.31
C LEU A 7 11.26 11.05 4.62
N LEU A 8 11.16 10.40 5.79
CA LEU A 8 9.93 9.74 6.23
C LEU A 8 8.85 10.77 6.60
N LEU A 9 9.24 11.90 7.19
CA LEU A 9 8.35 13.04 7.46
C LEU A 9 7.85 13.69 6.17
N VAL A 10 8.69 13.80 5.14
CA VAL A 10 8.31 14.31 3.83
C VAL A 10 7.34 13.37 3.13
N LEU A 11 7.55 12.05 3.23
CA LEU A 11 6.61 11.04 2.73
C LEU A 11 5.26 11.09 3.45
N ALA A 12 5.27 11.22 4.78
CA ALA A 12 4.05 11.36 5.57
C ALA A 12 3.32 12.67 5.26
N ALA A 13 4.04 13.78 5.09
CA ALA A 13 3.46 15.07 4.71
C ALA A 13 2.91 15.06 3.28
N ALA A 14 3.59 14.40 2.34
CA ALA A 14 3.12 14.21 0.97
C ALA A 14 1.84 13.36 0.94
N TYR A 15 1.80 12.28 1.72
CA TYR A 15 0.61 11.45 1.89
C TYR A 15 -0.56 12.25 2.49
N PHE A 16 -0.30 13.04 3.54
CA PHE A 16 -1.33 13.86 4.19
C PHE A 16 -1.85 14.99 3.28
N ALA A 17 -0.97 15.61 2.50
CA ALA A 17 -1.34 16.63 1.51
C ALA A 17 -2.14 16.01 0.35
N TYR A 18 -1.75 14.83 -0.12
CA TYR A 18 -2.50 14.06 -1.11
C TYR A 18 -3.89 13.73 -0.60
N GLN A 19 -4.01 13.26 0.65
CA GLN A 19 -5.29 12.95 1.26
C GLN A 19 -6.21 14.19 1.34
N LYS A 20 -5.67 15.34 1.76
CA LYS A 20 -6.50 16.56 1.92
C LYS A 20 -6.95 17.21 0.60
N ILE A 21 -6.16 17.08 -0.46
CA ILE A 21 -6.42 17.75 -1.74
C ILE A 21 -7.18 16.83 -2.71
N VAL A 22 -6.89 15.53 -2.69
CA VAL A 22 -7.48 14.56 -3.64
C VAL A 22 -8.74 13.90 -3.06
N VAL A 23 -8.72 13.47 -1.79
CA VAL A 23 -9.84 12.69 -1.19
C VAL A 23 -11.10 13.54 -0.95
N GLY A 24 -10.95 14.87 -0.83
CA GLY A 24 -12.08 15.80 -0.72
C GLY A 24 -13.02 15.83 -1.93
N SER A 25 -12.61 15.29 -3.09
CA SER A 25 -13.42 15.22 -4.30
C SER A 25 -13.55 13.81 -4.90
N LEU A 26 -13.16 12.75 -4.17
CA LEU A 26 -13.27 11.38 -4.68
C LEU A 26 -14.73 10.93 -4.65
N SER A 27 -15.15 10.24 -5.71
CA SER A 27 -16.41 9.50 -5.73
C SER A 27 -16.37 8.35 -4.72
N ASP A 28 -17.54 7.81 -4.40
CA ASP A 28 -17.65 6.72 -3.43
C ASP A 28 -16.96 5.43 -3.91
N GLU A 29 -16.90 5.21 -5.22
CA GLU A 29 -16.13 4.13 -5.84
C GLU A 29 -14.62 4.35 -5.66
N GLN A 30 -14.13 5.56 -5.95
CA GLN A 30 -12.71 5.88 -5.77
C GLN A 30 -12.27 5.81 -4.31
N LYS A 31 -13.13 6.18 -3.36
CA LYS A 31 -12.84 6.04 -1.92
C LYS A 31 -12.64 4.58 -1.53
N GLN A 32 -13.41 3.65 -2.09
CA GLN A 32 -13.26 2.23 -1.78
C GLN A 32 -11.91 1.69 -2.28
N VAL A 33 -11.49 2.09 -3.48
CA VAL A 33 -10.16 1.76 -4.01
C VAL A 33 -9.06 2.42 -3.16
N GLN A 34 -9.25 3.67 -2.74
CA GLN A 34 -8.30 4.39 -1.90
C GLN A 34 -8.08 3.72 -0.53
N VAL A 35 -9.12 3.16 0.09
CA VAL A 35 -8.99 2.43 1.36
C VAL A 35 -8.05 1.22 1.19
N LEU A 36 -8.21 0.45 0.11
CA LEU A 36 -7.30 -0.66 -0.19
C LEU A 36 -5.88 -0.18 -0.49
N ALA A 37 -5.72 0.96 -1.17
CA ALA A 37 -4.41 1.57 -1.40
C ALA A 37 -3.72 1.97 -0.09
N ASP A 38 -4.48 2.52 0.85
CA ASP A 38 -4.01 2.92 2.17
C ASP A 38 -3.58 1.70 3.00
N GLU A 39 -4.38 0.63 2.99
CA GLU A 39 -4.05 -0.64 3.64
C GLU A 39 -2.75 -1.26 3.07
N PHE A 40 -2.61 -1.25 1.74
CA PHE A 40 -1.41 -1.73 1.07
C PHE A 40 -0.16 -0.90 1.43
N SER A 41 -0.30 0.43 1.47
CA SER A 41 0.78 1.33 1.89
C SER A 41 1.21 1.05 3.33
N ALA A 42 0.25 0.85 4.24
CA ALA A 42 0.53 0.51 5.63
C ALA A 42 1.25 -0.84 5.75
N ALA A 43 0.87 -1.85 4.96
CA ALA A 43 1.56 -3.14 4.93
C ALA A 43 3.03 -3.01 4.46
N LYS A 44 3.27 -2.25 3.38
CA LYS A 44 4.64 -1.94 2.89
C LYS A 44 5.48 -1.24 3.95
N GLN A 45 4.90 -0.29 4.68
CA GLN A 45 5.60 0.44 5.74
C GLN A 45 5.98 -0.45 6.92
N ARG A 46 5.08 -1.35 7.35
CA ARG A 46 5.37 -2.34 8.40
C ARG A 46 6.51 -3.26 8.00
N LEU A 47 6.49 -3.79 6.77
CA LEU A 47 7.57 -4.64 6.27
C LEU A 47 8.91 -3.89 6.25
N ALA A 48 8.93 -2.67 5.69
CA ALA A 48 10.15 -1.86 5.65
C ALA A 48 10.65 -1.48 7.06
N GLN A 49 9.78 -1.39 8.06
CA GLN A 49 10.18 -1.21 9.45
C GLN A 49 10.77 -2.50 10.04
N ALA A 50 10.16 -3.66 9.78
CA ALA A 50 10.65 -4.97 10.20
C ALA A 50 12.04 -5.26 9.62
N GLU A 51 12.22 -5.09 8.29
CA GLU A 51 13.51 -5.27 7.61
C GLU A 51 14.60 -4.37 8.21
N ARG A 52 14.27 -3.11 8.52
CA ARG A 52 15.21 -2.18 9.18
C ARG A 52 15.55 -2.61 10.60
N SER A 53 14.60 -3.14 11.36
CA SER A 53 14.88 -3.66 12.70
C SER A 53 15.71 -4.93 12.67
N ALA A 54 15.46 -5.85 11.74
CA ALA A 54 16.29 -7.06 11.55
C ALA A 54 17.73 -6.72 11.20
N GLY A 55 17.95 -5.74 10.32
CA GLY A 55 19.30 -5.27 9.99
C GLY A 55 20.07 -4.69 11.19
N ILE A 56 19.37 -4.26 12.24
CA ILE A 56 19.97 -3.69 13.47
C ILE A 56 20.12 -4.75 14.57
N SER A 57 19.13 -5.64 14.75
CA SER A 57 19.09 -6.61 15.85
C SER A 57 19.53 -8.02 15.48
N GLY A 58 19.66 -8.33 14.18
CA GLY A 58 19.89 -9.69 13.69
C GLY A 58 18.69 -10.62 13.84
N MET A 59 17.48 -10.09 14.15
CA MET A 59 16.26 -10.91 14.22
C MET A 59 15.85 -11.42 12.84
N ASP A 60 15.37 -12.65 12.80
CA ASP A 60 14.73 -13.24 11.63
C ASP A 60 13.40 -12.52 11.35
N THR A 61 13.25 -12.01 10.12
CA THR A 61 12.03 -11.30 9.65
C THR A 61 11.26 -12.09 8.61
N THR A 62 11.67 -13.34 8.34
CA THR A 62 11.02 -14.19 7.34
C THR A 62 9.53 -14.40 7.66
N GLY A 63 9.17 -14.59 8.93
CA GLY A 63 7.77 -14.74 9.33
C GLY A 63 6.91 -13.48 9.17
N ASP A 64 7.47 -12.29 9.43
CA ASP A 64 6.77 -11.01 9.18
C ASP A 64 6.59 -10.77 7.68
N PHE A 65 7.56 -11.22 6.88
CA PHE A 65 7.53 -11.14 5.44
C PHE A 65 6.43 -12.04 4.83
N ASP A 66 6.37 -13.31 5.21
CA ASP A 66 5.33 -14.25 4.73
C ASP A 66 3.92 -13.76 5.08
N GLY A 67 3.75 -13.20 6.29
CA GLY A 67 2.49 -12.59 6.72
C GLY A 67 2.07 -11.41 5.86
N VAL A 68 3.02 -10.56 5.45
CA VAL A 68 2.75 -9.42 4.56
C VAL A 68 2.41 -9.89 3.14
N VAL A 69 3.12 -10.87 2.59
CA VAL A 69 2.81 -11.45 1.27
C VAL A 69 1.38 -12.01 1.25
N HIS A 70 1.00 -12.78 2.27
CA HIS A 70 -0.35 -13.33 2.38
C HIS A 70 -1.43 -12.24 2.50
N ALA A 71 -1.16 -11.20 3.30
CA ALA A 71 -2.06 -10.06 3.43
C ALA A 71 -2.24 -9.30 2.11
N VAL A 72 -1.14 -9.05 1.37
CA VAL A 72 -1.19 -8.37 0.06
C VAL A 72 -1.93 -9.22 -0.97
N GLY A 73 -1.75 -10.54 -0.97
CA GLY A 73 -2.53 -11.45 -1.82
C GLY A 73 -4.02 -11.37 -1.53
N THR A 74 -4.41 -11.34 -0.25
CA THR A 74 -5.81 -11.17 0.17
C THR A 74 -6.37 -9.80 -0.26
N MET A 75 -5.57 -8.74 -0.18
CA MET A 75 -5.97 -7.40 -0.66
C MET A 75 -6.18 -7.38 -2.17
N LEU A 76 -5.34 -8.07 -2.94
CA LEU A 76 -5.48 -8.19 -4.38
C LEU A 76 -6.77 -8.91 -4.77
N GLU A 77 -7.14 -9.98 -4.07
CA GLU A 77 -8.44 -10.65 -4.29
C GLU A 77 -9.63 -9.73 -3.97
N LYS A 78 -9.55 -8.96 -2.88
CA LYS A 78 -10.59 -7.98 -2.53
C LYS A 78 -10.69 -6.88 -3.59
N LEU A 79 -9.56 -6.40 -4.09
CA LEU A 79 -9.50 -5.38 -5.12
C LEU A 79 -10.11 -5.88 -6.44
N GLN A 80 -9.87 -7.14 -6.83
CA GLN A 80 -10.49 -7.74 -8.01
C GLN A 80 -12.01 -7.80 -7.88
N ARG A 81 -12.53 -8.26 -6.74
CA ARG A 81 -13.99 -8.27 -6.49
C ARG A 81 -14.59 -6.88 -6.48
N LEU A 82 -13.85 -5.89 -5.99
CA LEU A 82 -14.29 -4.50 -6.04
C LEU A 82 -14.31 -4.00 -7.49
N ALA A 83 -13.26 -4.29 -8.27
CA ALA A 83 -13.12 -3.88 -9.66
C ALA A 83 -14.28 -4.38 -10.55
N ASP A 84 -14.80 -5.58 -10.31
CA ASP A 84 -15.96 -6.12 -11.01
C ASP A 84 -17.25 -5.26 -10.85
N GLY A 85 -17.32 -4.46 -9.78
CA GLY A 85 -18.44 -3.59 -9.47
C GLY A 85 -18.19 -2.10 -9.74
N LEU A 86 -17.00 -1.72 -10.20
CA LEU A 86 -16.68 -0.33 -10.51
C LEU A 86 -17.30 0.07 -11.85
N THR A 87 -17.95 1.23 -11.87
CA THR A 87 -18.59 1.78 -13.08
C THR A 87 -17.90 3.06 -13.55
N GLU A 88 -17.18 3.74 -12.67
CA GLU A 88 -16.43 4.93 -12.99
C GLU A 88 -15.05 4.59 -13.57
N GLU A 89 -14.77 5.10 -14.77
CA GLU A 89 -13.50 4.90 -15.47
C GLU A 89 -12.28 5.27 -14.61
N LYS A 90 -12.38 6.35 -13.81
CA LYS A 90 -11.30 6.75 -12.90
C LYS A 90 -11.11 5.78 -11.74
N ALA A 91 -12.18 5.18 -11.22
CA ALA A 91 -12.08 4.18 -10.16
C ALA A 91 -11.45 2.88 -10.71
N VAL A 92 -11.83 2.49 -11.93
CA VAL A 92 -11.23 1.36 -12.65
C VAL A 92 -9.73 1.58 -12.88
N ASP A 93 -9.31 2.74 -13.42
CA ASP A 93 -7.89 3.05 -13.63
C ASP A 93 -7.09 3.07 -12.30
N MET A 94 -7.70 3.56 -11.21
CA MET A 94 -7.09 3.49 -9.88
C MET A 94 -6.94 2.04 -9.40
N ALA A 95 -7.96 1.20 -9.61
CA ALA A 95 -7.93 -0.20 -9.21
C ALA A 95 -6.91 -1.00 -10.01
N ASP A 96 -6.80 -0.76 -11.32
CA ASP A 96 -5.83 -1.40 -12.19
C ASP A 96 -4.39 -1.04 -11.79
N LYS A 97 -4.10 0.24 -11.58
CA LYS A 97 -2.79 0.68 -11.08
C LYS A 97 -2.44 0.07 -9.75
N LEU A 98 -3.40 0.03 -8.82
CA LEU A 98 -3.17 -0.58 -7.51
C LEU A 98 -2.93 -2.10 -7.63
N ALA A 99 -3.67 -2.79 -8.50
CA ALA A 99 -3.48 -4.20 -8.76
C ALA A 99 -2.09 -4.49 -9.38
N GLU A 100 -1.63 -3.66 -10.31
CA GLU A 100 -0.28 -3.75 -10.87
C GLU A 100 0.79 -3.56 -9.79
N GLU A 101 0.66 -2.56 -8.91
CA GLU A 101 1.61 -2.37 -7.81
C GLU A 101 1.65 -3.57 -6.85
N MET A 102 0.48 -4.11 -6.50
CA MET A 102 0.38 -5.29 -5.62
C MET A 102 1.01 -6.52 -6.28
N ARG A 103 0.74 -6.77 -7.57
CA ARG A 103 1.35 -7.87 -8.33
C ARG A 103 2.87 -7.71 -8.42
N ALA A 104 3.35 -6.52 -8.78
CA ALA A 104 4.78 -6.24 -8.84
C ALA A 104 5.48 -6.41 -7.48
N PHE A 105 4.78 -6.12 -6.38
CA PHE A 105 5.28 -6.39 -5.03
C PHE A 105 5.37 -7.88 -4.73
N LEU A 106 4.36 -8.66 -5.08
CA LEU A 106 4.35 -10.12 -4.91
C LEU A 106 5.44 -10.80 -5.77
N ASP A 107 5.57 -10.40 -7.04
CA ASP A 107 6.55 -10.97 -7.98
C ASP A 107 8.00 -10.66 -7.59
N ARG A 108 8.29 -9.46 -7.09
CA ARG A 108 9.65 -9.10 -6.64
C ARG A 108 10.12 -9.87 -5.42
N LYS A 109 9.21 -10.54 -4.74
CA LYS A 109 9.43 -11.08 -3.41
C LYS A 109 9.12 -12.58 -3.32
N GLN A 110 8.80 -13.22 -4.45
CA GLN A 110 9.00 -14.66 -4.68
C GLN A 110 10.46 -14.93 -5.08
#